data_AF-A0A1G9RX52-F1
#
_entry.id   AF-A0A1G9RX52-F1
#
_cell.length_a   1.000
_cell.length_b   1.000
_cell.length_c   1.000
_cell.angle_alpha   90.00
_cell.angle_beta   90.00
_cell.angle_gamma   90.00
#
_symmetry.space_group_name_H-M   'P 1'
#
loop_
_entity.id
_entity.type
_entity.pdbx_description
1 polymer ?
#
loop_
_entity_poly.entity_id
_entity_poly.type
_entity_poly.pdbx_seq_one_letter_code
_entity_poly.pdbx_strand_id
1 'polypeptide(L)'
;MASQDDKARRKWLKDAYLRAEQAASASLMSLDRPQLEELLDHVEAAVEAEGCDHTRRAADAWARRHGVDLDRLHRGLEEYGGYCDCEVVMNVDPDTVFRPVRSRPD
;
A
#
# COMPACT_ATOMS: atom_id res chain seq x y z
N MET A 1 -25.19 9.37 -30.69
CA MET A 1 -24.86 9.89 -29.35
C MET A 1 -25.27 8.85 -28.33
N ALA A 2 -24.42 8.48 -27.37
CA ALA A 2 -24.80 7.50 -26.34
C ALA A 2 -25.95 8.04 -25.48
N SER A 3 -26.94 7.19 -25.21
CA SER A 3 -28.10 7.51 -24.37
C SER A 3 -27.65 7.94 -22.96
N GLN A 4 -28.49 8.70 -22.25
CA GLN A 4 -28.21 9.02 -20.84
C GLN A 4 -28.11 7.75 -19.98
N ASP A 5 -28.88 6.71 -20.31
CA ASP A 5 -28.83 5.40 -19.62
C ASP A 5 -27.52 4.67 -19.90
N ASP A 6 -27.00 4.75 -21.13
CA ASP A 6 -25.69 4.19 -21.47
C ASP A 6 -24.56 4.86 -20.69
N LYS A 7 -24.66 6.18 -20.48
CA LYS A 7 -23.68 6.93 -19.68
C LYS A 7 -23.76 6.55 -18.19
N ALA A 8 -24.97 6.43 -17.65
CA ALA A 8 -25.19 6.02 -16.26
C ALA A 8 -24.68 4.59 -16.00
N ARG A 9 -24.99 3.65 -16.89
CA ARG A 9 -24.52 2.26 -16.81
C ARG A 9 -23.00 2.15 -16.88
N ARG A 10 -22.38 2.89 -17.80
CA ARG A 10 -20.91 2.89 -17.98
C ARG A 10 -20.19 3.50 -16.77
N LYS A 11 -20.76 4.52 -16.15
CA LYS A 11 -20.27 5.10 -14.88
C LYS A 11 -20.37 4.10 -13.74
N TRP A 12 -21.53 3.45 -13.55
CA TRP A 12 -21.73 2.48 -12.48
C TRP A 12 -20.76 1.29 -12.59
N LEU A 13 -20.56 0.74 -13.78
CA LEU A 13 -19.60 -0.35 -14.03
C LEU A 13 -18.17 0.07 -13.68
N LYS A 14 -17.77 1.29 -14.04
CA LYS A 14 -16.44 1.83 -13.72
C LYS A 14 -16.27 2.00 -12.20
N ASP A 15 -17.25 2.56 -11.52
CA ASP A 15 -17.20 2.76 -10.07
C ASP A 15 -17.18 1.42 -9.32
N ALA A 16 -17.95 0.41 -9.78
CA ALA A 16 -17.93 -0.93 -9.22
C ALA A 16 -16.57 -1.63 -9.42
N TYR A 17 -15.99 -1.53 -10.61
CA TYR A 17 -14.66 -2.04 -10.91
C TYR A 17 -13.59 -1.41 -10.00
N LEU A 18 -13.57 -0.08 -9.91
CA LEU A 18 -12.57 0.61 -9.09
C LEU A 18 -12.71 0.25 -7.60
N ARG A 19 -13.95 0.14 -7.07
CA ARG A 19 -14.18 -0.30 -5.68
C ARG A 19 -13.69 -1.72 -5.43
N ALA A 20 -13.88 -2.62 -6.38
CA ALA A 20 -13.38 -3.99 -6.28
C ALA A 20 -11.84 -4.04 -6.30
N GLU A 21 -11.19 -3.25 -7.15
CA GLU A 21 -9.73 -3.09 -7.13
C GLU A 21 -9.22 -2.55 -5.80
N GLN A 22 -9.89 -1.55 -5.23
CA GLN A 22 -9.48 -0.99 -3.94
C GLN A 22 -9.67 -1.96 -2.79
N ALA A 23 -10.78 -2.71 -2.78
CA ALA A 23 -10.98 -3.76 -1.77
C ALA A 23 -9.91 -4.84 -1.88
N ALA A 24 -9.51 -5.22 -3.10
CA ALA A 24 -8.42 -6.17 -3.33
C ALA A 24 -7.07 -5.60 -2.86
N SER A 25 -6.72 -4.38 -3.28
CA SER A 25 -5.45 -3.74 -2.92
C SER A 25 -5.31 -3.48 -1.42
N ALA A 26 -6.34 -2.95 -0.77
CA ALA A 26 -6.35 -2.75 0.68
C ALA A 26 -6.34 -4.06 1.48
N SER A 27 -6.75 -5.18 0.87
CA SER A 27 -6.66 -6.50 1.53
C SER A 27 -5.27 -7.11 1.49
N LEU A 28 -4.35 -6.60 0.68
CA LEU A 28 -2.98 -7.10 0.54
C LEU A 28 -2.04 -6.49 1.58
N MET A 29 -2.21 -5.20 1.91
CA MET A 29 -1.44 -4.56 2.97
C MET A 29 -2.02 -4.91 4.35
N SER A 30 -1.22 -5.56 5.20
CA SER A 30 -1.65 -5.98 6.53
C SER A 30 -1.61 -4.88 7.60
N LEU A 31 -1.13 -3.69 7.24
CA LEU A 31 -1.01 -2.52 8.10
C LEU A 31 -2.13 -1.53 7.83
N ASP A 32 -2.58 -0.81 8.85
CA ASP A 32 -3.32 0.42 8.64
C ASP A 32 -2.38 1.57 8.21
N ARG A 33 -2.95 2.73 7.87
CA ARG A 33 -2.16 3.88 7.41
C ARG A 33 -1.13 4.36 8.43
N PRO A 34 -1.50 4.67 9.68
CA PRO A 34 -0.53 5.08 10.70
C PRO A 34 0.61 4.06 10.89
N GLN A 35 0.28 2.77 10.89
CA GLN A 35 1.29 1.72 10.99
C GLN A 35 2.24 1.69 9.79
N LEU A 36 1.73 1.89 8.57
CA LEU A 36 2.58 1.93 7.38
C LEU A 36 3.48 3.18 7.40
N GLU A 37 2.95 4.34 7.76
CA GLU A 37 3.73 5.58 7.89
C GLU A 37 4.85 5.41 8.92
N GLU A 38 4.56 4.85 10.10
CA GLU A 38 5.56 4.58 11.14
C GLU A 38 6.62 3.55 10.68
N LEU A 39 6.21 2.51 9.95
CA LEU A 39 7.13 1.55 9.36
C LEU A 39 8.09 2.26 8.39
N LEU A 40 7.57 3.11 7.50
CA LEU A 40 8.38 3.82 6.50
C LEU A 40 9.39 4.76 7.16
N ASP A 41 8.95 5.56 8.15
CA ASP A 41 9.84 6.43 8.93
C ASP A 41 10.95 5.63 9.62
N HIS A 42 10.62 4.46 10.19
CA HIS A 42 11.62 3.60 10.84
C HIS A 42 12.65 3.05 9.84
N VAL A 43 12.18 2.58 8.68
CA VAL A 43 13.04 1.98 7.65
C VAL A 43 13.90 3.05 6.99
N GLU A 44 13.35 4.22 6.68
CA GLU A 44 14.10 5.36 6.13
C GLU A 44 15.24 5.76 7.06
N ALA A 45 14.97 5.97 8.34
CA ALA A 45 16.01 6.30 9.32
C ALA A 45 17.11 5.23 9.42
N ALA A 46 16.75 3.95 9.32
CA ALA A 46 17.72 2.85 9.33
C ALA A 46 18.57 2.81 8.05
N VAL A 47 17.96 3.02 6.88
CA VAL A 47 18.66 3.07 5.59
C VAL A 47 19.60 4.28 5.52
N GLU A 48 19.19 5.44 6.04
CA GLU A 48 20.05 6.62 6.11
C GLU A 48 21.27 6.43 7.03
N ALA A 49 21.06 5.77 8.18
CA ALA A 49 22.12 5.58 9.17
C ALA A 49 23.11 4.46 8.80
N GLU A 50 22.62 3.35 8.25
CA GLU A 50 23.38 2.11 8.10
C GLU A 50 23.51 1.63 6.64
N GLY A 51 22.79 2.27 5.70
CA GLY A 51 22.64 1.78 4.33
C GLY A 51 21.69 0.59 4.23
N CYS A 52 21.49 0.10 3.01
CA CYS A 52 20.71 -1.10 2.75
C CYS A 52 21.61 -2.30 2.40
N ASP A 53 21.36 -3.45 3.03
CA ASP A 53 22.04 -4.73 2.78
C ASP A 53 21.26 -5.65 1.83
N HIS A 54 20.27 -5.10 1.12
CA HIS A 54 19.33 -5.81 0.25
C HIS A 54 18.43 -6.83 0.99
N THR A 55 18.26 -6.68 2.30
CA THR A 55 17.29 -7.42 3.09
C THR A 55 16.21 -6.48 3.65
N ARG A 56 15.22 -7.04 4.36
CA ARG A 56 14.15 -6.31 5.06
C ARG A 56 14.44 -6.18 6.55
N ARG A 57 15.72 -6.02 6.92
CA ARG A 57 16.17 -6.11 8.32
C ARG A 57 15.47 -5.08 9.21
N ALA A 58 15.35 -3.83 8.76
CA ALA A 58 14.68 -2.77 9.51
C ALA A 58 13.17 -2.99 9.56
N ALA A 59 12.55 -3.36 8.43
CA ALA A 59 11.12 -3.66 8.38
C ALA A 59 10.74 -4.85 9.28
N ASP A 60 11.53 -5.93 9.26
CA ASP A 60 11.38 -7.09 10.14
C ASP A 60 11.50 -6.71 11.62
N ALA A 61 12.49 -5.87 11.95
CA ALA A 61 12.71 -5.42 13.31
C ALA A 61 11.52 -4.58 13.81
N TRP A 62 10.99 -3.69 12.96
CA TRP A 62 9.78 -2.93 13.26
C TRP A 62 8.57 -3.85 13.48
N ALA A 63 8.35 -4.80 12.58
CA ALA A 63 7.22 -5.72 12.63
C ALA A 63 7.22 -6.57 13.91
N ARG A 64 8.40 -7.11 14.29
CA ARG A 64 8.57 -7.87 15.52
C ARG A 64 8.26 -7.05 16.77
N ARG A 65 8.64 -5.76 16.80
CA ARG A 65 8.31 -4.85 17.92
C ARG A 65 6.82 -4.54 18.02
N HIS A 66 6.11 -4.52 16.90
CA HIS A 66 4.68 -4.21 16.82
C HIS A 66 3.75 -5.44 16.79
N GLY A 67 4.31 -6.65 16.85
CA GLY A 67 3.53 -7.88 16.80
C GLY A 67 2.87 -8.14 15.43
N VAL A 68 3.44 -7.59 14.36
CA VAL A 68 2.98 -7.79 12.98
C VAL A 68 3.55 -9.10 12.44
N ASP A 69 2.70 -9.89 11.79
CA ASP A 69 3.10 -11.14 11.13
C ASP A 69 4.02 -10.85 9.93
N LEU A 70 5.23 -11.44 9.94
CA LEU A 70 6.25 -11.16 8.92
C LEU A 70 5.81 -11.62 7.52
N ASP A 71 5.21 -12.80 7.39
CA ASP A 71 4.80 -13.32 6.09
C ASP A 71 3.69 -12.47 5.45
N ARG A 72 2.77 -11.92 6.26
CA ARG A 72 1.76 -10.97 5.80
C ARG A 72 2.37 -9.63 5.44
N LEU A 73 3.26 -9.08 6.27
CA LEU A 73 3.94 -7.83 5.97
C LEU A 73 4.72 -7.94 4.66
N HIS A 74 5.51 -9.00 4.51
CA HIS A 74 6.33 -9.26 3.33
C HIS A 74 5.49 -9.30 2.06
N ARG A 75 4.41 -10.09 2.04
CA ARG A 75 3.49 -10.10 0.89
C ARG A 75 2.93 -8.71 0.61
N GLY A 76 2.51 -7.99 1.65
CA GLY A 76 2.01 -6.63 1.51
C GLY A 76 3.03 -5.68 0.86
N LEU A 77 4.29 -5.72 1.30
CA LEU A 77 5.37 -4.89 0.75
C LEU A 77 5.74 -5.29 -0.69
N GLU A 78 5.79 -6.59 -0.99
CA GLU A 78 6.17 -7.13 -2.29
C GLU A 78 5.20 -6.72 -3.41
N GLU A 79 3.90 -6.61 -3.12
CA GLU A 79 2.87 -6.11 -4.05
C GLU A 79 3.12 -4.67 -4.52
N TYR A 80 3.82 -3.89 -3.70
CA TYR A 80 4.27 -2.52 -4.04
C TYR A 80 5.76 -2.47 -4.37
N GLY A 81 6.41 -3.61 -4.58
CA GLY A 81 7.80 -3.69 -5.01
C GLY A 81 8.83 -3.49 -3.90
N GLY A 82 8.48 -3.68 -2.63
CA GLY A 82 9.40 -3.57 -1.49
C GLY A 82 10.08 -4.89 -1.13
N TYR A 83 11.14 -5.30 -1.83
CA TYR A 83 11.86 -6.54 -1.53
C TYR A 83 13.07 -6.35 -0.60
N CYS A 84 13.68 -5.16 -0.57
CA CYS A 84 14.64 -4.70 0.47
C CYS A 84 14.10 -3.48 1.23
N ASP A 85 14.71 -3.14 2.36
CA ASP A 85 14.46 -1.89 3.10
C ASP A 85 14.58 -0.65 2.18
N CYS A 86 15.55 -0.63 1.26
CA CYS A 86 15.71 0.42 0.26
C CYS A 86 14.49 0.60 -0.66
N GLU A 87 13.96 -0.51 -1.17
CA GLU A 87 12.82 -0.54 -2.07
C GLU A 87 11.52 -0.29 -1.33
N VAL A 88 11.43 -0.69 -0.05
CA VAL A 88 10.30 -0.33 0.81
C VAL A 88 10.17 1.19 0.86
N VAL A 89 11.24 1.92 1.14
CA VAL A 89 11.23 3.40 1.17
C VAL A 89 10.98 4.01 -0.22
N MET A 90 11.58 3.45 -1.28
CA MET A 90 11.49 4.03 -2.62
C MET A 90 10.16 3.75 -3.35
N ASN A 91 9.53 2.61 -3.08
CA ASN A 91 8.41 2.11 -3.88
C ASN A 91 7.08 2.07 -3.11
N VAL A 92 7.09 1.93 -1.78
CA VAL A 92 5.86 1.78 -0.99
C VAL A 92 5.38 3.15 -0.52
N ASP A 93 4.27 3.60 -1.10
CA ASP A 93 3.66 4.89 -0.81
C ASP A 93 2.27 4.71 -0.15
N PRO A 94 2.03 5.24 1.07
CA PRO A 94 0.73 5.18 1.73
C PRO A 94 -0.42 5.75 0.89
N ASP A 95 -0.19 6.78 0.08
CA ASP A 95 -1.25 7.36 -0.78
C ASP A 95 -1.64 6.42 -1.91
N THR A 96 -0.70 5.63 -2.40
CA THR A 96 -0.94 4.58 -3.38
C THR A 96 -1.62 3.37 -2.73
N VAL A 97 -1.17 2.95 -1.54
CA VAL A 97 -1.74 1.82 -0.80
C VAL A 97 -3.18 2.09 -0.37
N PHE A 98 -3.45 3.27 0.17
CA PHE A 98 -4.75 3.64 0.73
C PHE A 98 -5.57 4.55 -0.17
N ARG A 99 -5.23 4.63 -1.47
CA ARG A 99 -5.85 5.56 -2.41
C ARG A 99 -7.37 5.42 -2.37
N PRO A 100 -8.12 6.51 -2.12
CA PRO A 100 -9.57 6.49 -2.31
C PRO A 100 -9.87 6.27 -3.80
N VAL A 101 -10.85 5.44 -4.12
CA VAL A 101 -11.32 5.13 -5.49
C VAL A 101 -11.86 6.33 -6.30
N ARG A 102 -11.78 7.53 -5.72
CA ARG A 102 -12.48 8.78 -6.04
C ARG A 102 -13.69 8.95 -5.14
N SER A 103 -13.58 9.88 -4.19
CA SER A 103 -14.74 10.57 -3.64
C SER A 103 -15.45 11.27 -4.79
N ARG A 104 -16.78 11.11 -4.88
CA ARG A 104 -17.61 11.96 -5.75
C ARG A 104 -17.28 13.42 -5.45
N PRO A 105 -17.13 14.32 -6.44
CA PRO A 105 -17.43 15.72 -6.19
C PRO A 105 -18.93 15.78 -5.83
N ASP A 106 -19.24 16.49 -4.75
CA ASP A 106 -20.61 16.77 -4.31
C ASP A 106 -21.44 17.44 -5.42
#